data_AF-A0AAN8IDG6-F1
#
_entry.id   AF-A0AAN8IDG6-F1
#
_cell.length_a   1.000
_cell.length_b   1.000
_cell.length_c   1.000
_cell.angle_alpha   90.00
_cell.angle_beta   90.00
_cell.angle_gamma   90.00
#
_symmetry.space_group_name_H-M   'P 1'
#
loop_
_entity.id
_entity.type
_entity.pdbx_description
1 polymer ?
#
loop_
_entity_poly.entity_id
_entity_poly.type
_entity_poly.pdbx_seq_one_letter_code
_entity_poly.pdbx_strand_id
1 'polypeptide(L)'
;MIWLPDIILYNKLVFRTFSLPFVMPTWEPPVVYHSFCTMNIEWYPYDIQQCELKFGSWTYSGTQLDLMHLLSDDVKYVLRKNESEWDVERGVDVSAYQESVEWDLLSILGTRHEKWYPCCDY
;
A
#
# COMPACT_ATOMS: atom_id res chain seq x y z
N MET A 1 -19.31 15.10 14.18
CA MET A 1 -18.58 13.85 13.88
C MET A 1 -18.26 13.86 12.40
N ILE A 2 -17.06 13.44 12.01
CA ILE A 2 -16.59 13.39 10.62
C ILE A 2 -16.35 11.92 10.25
N TRP A 3 -16.70 11.56 9.02
CA TRP A 3 -16.42 10.23 8.46
C TRP A 3 -14.94 10.12 8.08
N LEU A 4 -14.33 8.97 8.35
CA LEU A 4 -12.97 8.63 7.97
C LEU A 4 -13.00 7.30 7.19
N PRO A 5 -12.22 7.16 6.11
CA PRO A 5 -12.13 5.92 5.37
C PRO A 5 -11.45 4.84 6.21
N ASP A 6 -11.93 3.60 6.12
CA ASP A 6 -11.43 2.43 6.84
C ASP A 6 -10.33 1.70 6.05
N ILE A 7 -9.25 2.43 5.75
CA ILE A 7 -8.11 1.88 5.04
C ILE A 7 -7.29 0.97 5.97
N ILE A 8 -7.09 -0.27 5.56
CA ILE A 8 -6.34 -1.27 6.33
C ILE A 8 -5.20 -1.89 5.50
N LEU A 9 -4.21 -2.42 6.20
CA LEU A 9 -3.23 -3.35 5.64
C LEU A 9 -3.81 -4.77 5.61
N TYR A 10 -3.93 -5.37 4.43
CA TYR A 10 -4.49 -6.72 4.22
C TYR A 10 -3.49 -7.81 4.58
N ASN A 11 -2.23 -7.69 4.16
CA ASN A 11 -1.20 -8.69 4.42
C ASN A 11 -0.51 -8.44 5.78
N LYS A 12 -1.27 -8.18 6.84
CA LYS A 12 -0.73 -7.94 8.19
C LYS A 12 -0.52 -9.21 8.98
N LEU A 13 0.54 -9.25 9.80
CA LEU A 13 0.80 -10.30 10.78
C LEU A 13 0.17 -10.00 12.14
N VAL A 14 0.13 -8.73 12.56
CA VAL A 14 -0.37 -8.31 13.87
C VAL A 14 -1.23 -7.05 13.72
N PHE A 15 -2.38 -7.01 14.39
CA PHE A 15 -3.24 -5.83 14.43
C PHE A 15 -2.82 -4.88 15.56
N ARG A 16 -2.30 -3.70 15.20
CA ARG A 16 -2.24 -2.52 16.09
C ARG A 16 -2.54 -1.27 15.28
N THR A 17 -3.65 -0.60 15.61
CA THR A 17 -3.98 0.71 15.06
C THR A 17 -3.94 1.72 16.20
N PHE A 18 -3.17 2.80 16.03
CA PHE A 18 -3.25 3.97 16.89
C PHE A 18 -4.24 4.95 16.24
N SER A 19 -5.35 5.24 16.91
CA SER A 19 -6.27 6.29 16.47
C SER A 19 -5.77 7.65 16.96
N LEU A 20 -5.44 8.54 16.04
CA LEU A 20 -5.17 9.94 16.35
C LEU A 20 -6.35 10.84 15.94
N PRO A 21 -6.52 11.99 16.61
CA PRO A 21 -7.52 12.98 16.22
C PRO A 21 -7.21 13.56 14.85
N PHE A 22 -8.25 13.68 14.03
CA PHE A 22 -8.22 14.27 12.70
C PHE A 22 -7.96 15.79 12.77
N VAL A 23 -7.05 16.30 11.93
CA VAL A 23 -6.77 17.73 11.76
C VAL A 23 -7.10 18.11 10.31
N MET A 24 -8.02 19.05 10.10
CA MET A 24 -8.37 19.49 8.75
C MET A 24 -7.24 20.32 8.12
N PRO A 25 -6.93 20.17 6.81
CA PRO A 25 -7.58 19.31 5.82
C PRO A 25 -6.90 17.95 5.58
N THR A 26 -5.78 17.64 6.25
CA THR A 26 -4.96 16.45 5.98
C THR A 26 -4.90 15.49 7.17
N TRP A 27 -5.16 14.21 6.90
CA TRP A 27 -5.08 13.16 7.92
C TRP A 27 -3.84 12.30 7.69
N GLU A 28 -2.81 12.53 8.50
CA GLU A 28 -1.52 11.84 8.44
C GLU A 28 -1.20 11.20 9.80
N PRO A 29 -1.93 10.16 10.22
CA PRO A 29 -1.64 9.50 11.48
C PRO A 29 -0.31 8.72 11.37
N PRO A 30 0.55 8.75 12.41
CA PRO A 30 1.67 7.83 12.51
C PRO A 30 1.15 6.42 12.79
N VAL A 31 1.55 5.46 11.97
CA VAL A 31 1.14 4.06 12.09
C VAL A 31 2.36 3.16 11.97
N VAL A 32 2.42 2.13 12.82
CA VAL A 32 3.41 1.05 12.71
C VAL A 32 2.76 -0.15 12.02
N TYR A 33 3.25 -0.50 10.84
CA TYR A 33 2.76 -1.63 10.05
C TYR A 33 3.61 -2.88 10.27
N HIS A 34 2.96 -3.99 10.62
CA HIS A 34 3.59 -5.31 10.66
C HIS A 34 2.99 -6.17 9.55
N SER A 35 3.70 -6.29 8.42
CA SER A 35 3.27 -7.08 7.27
C SER A 35 3.90 -8.46 7.23
N PHE A 36 3.21 -9.37 6.55
CA PHE A 36 3.78 -10.64 6.10
C PHE A 36 4.56 -10.41 4.81
N CYS A 37 5.80 -10.87 4.79
CA CYS A 37 6.67 -10.89 3.63
C CYS A 37 7.31 -12.27 3.49
N THR A 38 7.28 -12.83 2.28
CA THR A 38 7.91 -14.12 1.97
C THR A 38 9.39 -13.91 1.71
N MET A 39 10.25 -14.47 2.57
CA MET A 39 11.70 -14.37 2.43
C MET A 39 12.25 -15.47 1.52
N ASN A 40 13.13 -15.10 0.58
CA ASN A 40 13.95 -16.06 -0.18
C ASN A 40 15.40 -16.04 0.34
N ILE A 41 15.85 -17.16 0.91
CA ILE A 41 17.18 -17.29 1.55
C ILE A 41 18.20 -18.04 0.68
N GLU A 42 17.93 -18.23 -0.60
CA GLU A 42 18.81 -18.98 -1.51
C GLU A 42 20.23 -18.40 -1.58
N TRP A 43 20.37 -17.07 -1.50
CA TRP A 43 21.63 -16.34 -1.70
C TRP A 43 22.15 -15.63 -0.45
N TYR A 44 21.65 -16.00 0.73
CA TYR A 44 22.08 -15.40 1.99
C TYR A 44 23.61 -15.45 2.16
N PRO A 45 24.30 -14.35 2.55
CA PRO A 45 23.77 -13.08 3.07
C PRO A 45 23.60 -11.95 2.02
N TYR A 46 23.64 -12.26 0.73
CA TYR A 46 23.49 -11.31 -0.38
C TYR A 46 22.13 -11.44 -1.06
N ASP A 47 21.10 -11.76 -0.27
CA ASP A 47 19.74 -11.96 -0.73
C ASP A 47 19.02 -10.63 -1.00
N ILE A 48 18.05 -10.69 -1.92
CA ILE A 48 17.16 -9.57 -2.23
C ILE A 48 15.76 -9.97 -1.81
N GLN A 49 15.10 -9.10 -1.05
CA GLN A 49 13.76 -9.33 -0.55
C GLN A 49 12.78 -8.36 -1.18
N GLN A 50 11.68 -8.90 -1.70
CA GLN A 50 10.56 -8.12 -2.24
C GLN A 50 9.38 -8.22 -1.28
N CYS A 51 9.18 -7.15 -0.50
CA CYS A 51 8.10 -7.06 0.47
C CYS A 51 7.00 -6.12 0.00
N GLU A 52 5.78 -6.65 -0.05
CA GLU A 52 4.60 -5.90 -0.48
C GLU A 52 3.83 -5.37 0.72
N LEU A 53 3.23 -4.19 0.61
CA LEU A 53 2.23 -3.69 1.55
C LEU A 53 0.91 -3.50 0.80
N LYS A 54 -0.12 -4.27 1.18
CA LYS A 54 -1.41 -4.28 0.48
C LYS A 54 -2.43 -3.47 1.25
N PHE A 55 -2.70 -2.26 0.78
CA PHE A 55 -3.71 -1.39 1.37
C PHE A 55 -5.05 -1.52 0.64
N GLY A 56 -6.13 -1.42 1.40
CA GLY A 56 -7.46 -1.23 0.82
C GLY A 56 -8.52 -0.98 1.87
N SER A 57 -9.72 -0.61 1.40
CA SER A 57 -10.90 -0.41 2.23
C SER A 57 -11.45 -1.75 2.70
N TRP A 58 -11.75 -1.89 3.99
CA TRP A 58 -12.29 -3.13 4.53
C TRP A 58 -13.78 -3.32 4.20
N THR A 59 -14.57 -2.25 4.26
CA THR A 59 -16.03 -2.31 4.14
C THR A 59 -16.58 -1.78 2.83
N TYR A 60 -15.94 -0.79 2.20
CA TYR A 60 -16.40 -0.17 0.95
C TYR A 60 -15.77 -0.83 -0.29
N SER A 61 -16.57 -0.99 -1.34
CA SER A 61 -16.15 -1.41 -2.68
C SER A 61 -15.55 -0.25 -3.49
N GLY A 62 -14.92 -0.56 -4.63
CA GLY A 62 -14.38 0.44 -5.55
C GLY A 62 -15.40 1.42 -6.13
N THR A 63 -16.68 1.05 -6.17
CA THR A 63 -17.78 1.95 -6.60
C THR A 63 -18.19 2.97 -5.53
N GLN A 64 -17.87 2.70 -4.26
CA GLN A 64 -18.21 3.56 -3.12
C GLN A 64 -17.00 4.38 -2.67
N LEU A 65 -15.80 3.80 -2.76
CA LEU A 65 -14.55 4.41 -2.33
C LEU A 65 -13.46 4.07 -3.34
N ASP A 66 -13.01 5.09 -4.07
CA ASP A 66 -11.91 4.97 -5.03
C ASP A 66 -10.57 5.34 -4.36
N LEU A 67 -9.69 4.35 -4.24
CA LEU A 67 -8.34 4.53 -3.68
C LEU A 67 -7.37 4.87 -4.80
N MET A 68 -6.75 6.04 -4.72
CA MET A 68 -5.77 6.51 -5.70
C MET A 68 -4.49 6.97 -5.00
N HIS A 69 -3.34 6.83 -5.67
CA HIS A 69 -2.12 7.51 -5.26
C HIS A 69 -2.26 9.03 -5.42
N LEU A 70 -1.33 9.79 -4.84
CA LEU A 70 -1.38 11.24 -4.89
C LEU A 70 -1.26 11.70 -6.35
N LEU A 71 -2.05 12.72 -6.71
CA LEU A 71 -2.10 13.24 -8.09
C LEU A 71 -0.77 13.84 -8.57
N SER A 72 0.17 14.07 -7.66
CA SER A 72 1.54 14.50 -7.97
C SER A 72 2.41 13.41 -8.59
N ASP A 73 2.00 12.15 -8.47
CA ASP A 73 2.82 11.02 -8.88
C ASP A 73 2.56 10.65 -10.34
N ASP A 74 3.63 10.31 -11.08
CA ASP A 74 3.52 9.89 -12.48
C ASP A 74 2.90 8.50 -12.58
N VAL A 75 1.60 8.46 -12.89
CA VAL A 75 0.82 7.23 -13.03
C VAL A 75 0.87 6.71 -14.48
N LYS A 76 1.35 5.47 -14.66
CA LYS A 76 1.33 4.76 -15.95
C LYS A 76 0.24 3.68 -15.92
N TYR A 77 -0.70 3.78 -16.86
CA TYR A 77 -1.75 2.80 -17.03
C TYR A 77 -1.19 1.59 -17.81
N VAL A 78 -1.24 0.41 -17.21
CA VAL A 78 -0.70 -0.82 -17.77
C VAL A 78 -1.77 -1.90 -17.74
N LEU A 79 -1.86 -2.69 -18.82
CA LEU A 79 -2.70 -3.87 -18.88
C LEU A 79 -1.81 -5.09 -18.65
N ARG A 80 -1.94 -5.76 -17.49
CA ARG A 80 -1.25 -7.02 -17.20
C ARG A 80 -2.29 -8.12 -17.04
N LYS A 81 -2.13 -9.24 -17.78
CA LYS A 81 -3.03 -10.41 -17.70
C LYS A 81 -4.53 -10.08 -17.85
N ASN A 82 -4.88 -9.12 -18.70
CA ASN A 82 -6.24 -8.58 -18.88
C ASN A 82 -6.84 -7.84 -17.67
N GLU A 83 -6.04 -7.51 -16.66
CA GLU A 83 -6.40 -6.64 -15.54
C GLU A 83 -5.78 -5.26 -15.75
N SER A 84 -6.52 -4.21 -15.40
CA SER A 84 -6.02 -2.83 -15.41
C SER A 84 -5.25 -2.54 -14.13
N GLU A 85 -3.98 -2.21 -14.31
CA GLU A 85 -3.07 -1.82 -13.24
C GLU A 85 -2.58 -0.39 -13.47
N TRP A 86 -2.34 0.33 -12.37
CA TRP A 86 -1.69 1.63 -12.40
C TRP A 86 -0.34 1.51 -11.74
N ASP A 87 0.72 1.62 -12.54
CA ASP A 87 2.09 1.63 -12.05
C ASP A 87 2.46 3.06 -11.65
N VAL A 88 3.02 3.20 -10.44
CA VAL A 88 3.51 4.45 -9.89
C VAL A 88 4.98 4.29 -9.56
N GLU A 89 5.80 5.18 -10.11
CA GLU A 89 7.27 5.11 -9.99
C GLU A 89 7.73 5.29 -8.53
N ARG A 90 7.00 6.10 -7.76
CA ARG A 90 7.28 6.35 -6.34
C ARG A 90 6.06 5.99 -5.49
N GLY A 91 6.09 4.81 -4.88
CA GLY A 91 4.98 4.32 -4.06
C GLY A 91 4.90 4.94 -2.65
N VAL A 92 6.01 5.47 -2.14
CA VAL A 92 6.11 6.06 -0.79
C VAL A 92 7.04 7.27 -0.83
N ASP A 93 6.73 8.33 -0.06
CA ASP A 93 7.68 9.42 0.15
C ASP A 93 8.79 8.98 1.11
N VAL A 94 10.03 9.06 0.65
CA VAL A 94 11.24 8.68 1.39
C VAL A 94 12.09 9.89 1.74
N SER A 95 11.57 11.11 1.60
CA SER A 95 12.26 12.35 1.98
C SER A 95 12.76 12.37 3.43
N ALA A 96 12.03 11.68 4.33
CA ALA A 96 12.36 11.52 5.74
C ALA A 96 12.73 10.07 6.12
N TYR A 97 13.11 9.24 5.16
CA TYR A 97 13.53 7.87 5.42
C TYR A 97 14.86 7.82 6.20
N GLN A 98 14.89 6.99 7.23
CA GLN A 98 16.11 6.66 7.95
C GLN A 98 16.59 5.28 7.50
N GLU A 99 17.83 5.21 7.00
CA GLU A 99 18.44 3.99 6.50
C GLU A 99 18.55 2.92 7.60
N SER A 100 18.25 1.68 7.22
CA SER A 100 18.46 0.51 8.08
C SER A 100 19.95 0.13 8.07
N VAL A 101 20.40 -0.49 9.16
CA VAL A 101 21.78 -1.01 9.25
C VAL A 101 21.93 -2.36 8.54
N GLU A 102 20.83 -3.09 8.35
CA GLU A 102 20.83 -4.45 7.80
C GLU A 102 20.33 -4.51 6.35
N TRP A 103 19.45 -3.58 5.95
CA TRP A 103 18.71 -3.65 4.70
C TRP A 103 18.88 -2.38 3.87
N ASP A 104 19.35 -2.55 2.63
CA ASP A 104 19.40 -1.48 1.65
C ASP A 104 18.08 -1.36 0.89
N LEU A 105 17.54 -0.14 0.81
CA LEU A 105 16.32 0.13 0.06
C LEU A 105 16.63 0.30 -1.44
N LEU A 106 16.46 -0.77 -2.22
CA LEU A 106 16.77 -0.75 -3.66
C LEU A 106 15.69 -0.08 -4.52
N SER A 107 14.40 -0.29 -4.20
CA SER A 107 13.29 0.27 -4.98
C SER A 107 11.99 0.36 -4.17
N ILE A 108 11.12 1.31 -4.53
CA ILE A 108 9.83 1.57 -3.89
C ILE A 108 8.75 1.83 -4.94
N LEU A 109 8.27 0.77 -5.56
CA LEU A 109 7.24 0.85 -6.59
C LEU A 109 5.85 0.78 -5.98
N GLY A 110 4.94 1.63 -6.46
CA GLY A 110 3.52 1.59 -6.12
C GLY A 110 2.74 0.96 -7.26
N THR A 111 1.80 0.07 -6.96
CA THR A 111 0.85 -0.42 -7.95
C THR A 111 -0.55 -0.42 -7.38
N ARG A 112 -1.51 0.05 -8.17
CA ARG A 112 -2.94 -0.09 -7.87
C ARG A 112 -3.50 -1.22 -8.73
N HIS A 113 -4.32 -2.07 -8.10
CA HIS A 113 -5.01 -3.17 -8.77
C HIS A 113 -6.51 -2.97 -8.62
N GLU A 114 -7.26 -3.17 -9.71
CA GLU A 114 -8.71 -3.22 -9.69
C GLU A 114 -9.17 -4.62 -10.08
N LYS A 115 -9.93 -5.26 -9.19
CA LYS A 115 -10.38 -6.63 -9.38
C LYS A 115 -11.89 -6.73 -9.23
N TRP A 116 -12.48 -7.33 -10.25
CA TRP A 116 -13.91 -7.56 -10.37
C TRP A 116 -14.21 -9.03 -10.06
N TYR A 117 -15.16 -9.28 -9.15
CA TYR A 117 -15.51 -10.61 -8.70
C TYR A 117 -16.89 -11.01 -9.25
N PRO A 118 -17.04 -12.20 -9.87
CA PRO A 118 -18.31 -12.61 -10.49
C PRO A 118 -19.50 -12.79 -9.52
N CYS A 119 -19.24 -12.82 -8.21
CA CYS A 119 -20.26 -13.05 -7.20
C CYS A 119 -21.29 -11.93 -7.07
N CYS A 120 -20.92 -10.73 -7.50
CA CYS A 120 -21.45 -9.52 -6.95
C CYS A 120 -21.60 -8.51 -8.09
N ASP A 121 -22.83 -8.24 -8.49
CA ASP A 121 -23.13 -7.18 -9.44
C ASP A 121 -22.99 -5.84 -8.71
N TYR A 122 -22.16 -4.96 -9.24
CA TYR A 122 -21.88 -3.60 -8.75
C TYR A 122 -22.61 -2.58 -9.61
#